data_AF-A0A936GC22-F1
#
_entry.id   AF-A0A936GC22-F1
#
_cell.length_a   1.000
_cell.length_b   1.000
_cell.length_c   1.000
_cell.angle_alpha   90.00
_cell.angle_beta   90.00
_cell.angle_gamma   90.00
#
_symmetry.space_group_name_H-M   'P 1'
#
loop_
_entity.id
_entity.type
_entity.pdbx_description
1 polymer ?
#
loop_
_entity_poly.entity_id
_entity_poly.type
_entity_poly.pdbx_seq_one_letter_code
_entity_poly.pdbx_strand_id
1 'polypeptide(L)'
;MLAEMMGNRYVICPKVSLNDVFYILRPNENVHFFNKFFRKHVDFLLCDPKNFTPTFGVEIVRPVSKDSTREVDKFMEELFTDAGIPLVHISSNEKYDAGDIIALFQLAVAKIGGTSSLRIDLPSDTVPNCPVCGKMMVLRMHRTGERSGKKYYGCMDSPRCAGVVPID
;
A
#
# COMPACT_ATOMS: atom_id res chain seq x y z
N MET A 1 -11.08 19.51 10.99
CA MET A 1 -9.81 19.49 11.74
C MET A 1 -8.58 19.12 10.92
N LEU A 2 -8.39 17.89 10.42
CA LEU A 2 -7.17 17.55 9.64
C LEU A 2 -7.03 18.45 8.38
N ALA A 3 -8.13 18.67 7.67
CA ALA A 3 -8.20 19.60 6.55
C ALA A 3 -7.93 21.07 6.93
N GLU A 4 -8.35 21.50 8.12
CA GLU A 4 -8.12 22.88 8.57
C GLU A 4 -6.66 23.09 9.00
N MET A 5 -6.03 22.07 9.61
CA MET A 5 -4.65 22.14 10.07
C MET A 5 -3.63 21.93 8.96
N MET A 6 -3.93 21.03 8.01
CA MET A 6 -2.98 20.56 6.99
C MET A 6 -3.34 21.00 5.57
N GLY A 7 -4.58 21.42 5.30
CA GLY A 7 -5.09 21.67 3.94
C GLY A 7 -4.40 22.81 3.19
N ASN A 8 -3.70 23.71 3.87
CA ASN A 8 -2.88 24.74 3.22
C ASN A 8 -1.49 24.24 2.80
N ARG A 9 -1.03 23.11 3.36
CA ARG A 9 0.33 22.58 3.14
C ARG A 9 0.34 21.25 2.40
N TYR A 10 -0.77 20.53 2.43
CA TYR A 10 -0.92 19.21 1.84
C TYR A 10 -2.23 19.10 1.08
N VAL A 11 -2.19 18.33 0.00
CA VAL A 11 -3.40 17.75 -0.57
C VAL A 11 -3.77 16.53 0.27
N ILE A 12 -5.03 16.46 0.69
CA ILE A 12 -5.55 15.36 1.50
C ILE A 12 -6.38 14.44 0.63
N CYS A 13 -5.89 13.22 0.43
CA CYS A 13 -6.58 12.19 -0.33
C CYS A 13 -7.22 11.19 0.66
N PRO A 14 -8.55 11.13 0.78
CA PRO A 14 -9.21 10.17 1.66
C PRO A 14 -9.26 8.78 1.05
N LYS A 15 -9.16 7.75 1.90
CA LYS A 15 -9.37 6.33 1.59
C LYS A 15 -8.60 5.85 0.36
N VAL A 16 -7.29 6.09 0.35
CA VAL A 16 -6.43 5.76 -0.79
C VAL A 16 -6.02 4.28 -0.73
N SER A 17 -6.19 3.56 -1.84
CA SER A 17 -5.73 2.16 -1.93
C SER A 17 -4.21 2.11 -1.89
N LEU A 18 -3.64 1.11 -1.19
CA LEU A 18 -2.18 0.95 -1.18
C LEU A 18 -1.59 0.71 -2.57
N ASN A 19 -2.40 0.24 -3.53
CA ASN A 19 -1.97 0.05 -4.93
C ASN A 19 -1.76 1.37 -5.67
N ASP A 20 -2.43 2.43 -5.23
CA ASP A 20 -2.27 3.76 -5.81
C ASP A 20 -1.03 4.48 -5.25
N VAL A 21 -0.44 3.93 -4.18
CA VAL A 21 0.71 4.52 -3.47
C VAL A 21 1.99 3.73 -3.70
N PHE A 22 1.92 2.40 -3.67
CA PHE A 22 3.07 1.52 -3.72
C PHE A 22 3.04 0.61 -4.95
N TYR A 23 4.21 0.44 -5.56
CA TYR A 23 4.41 -0.54 -6.63
C TYR A 23 5.09 -1.79 -6.08
N ILE A 24 4.43 -2.93 -6.24
CA ILE A 24 4.99 -4.22 -5.81
C ILE A 24 5.87 -4.78 -6.92
N LEU A 25 7.16 -4.95 -6.63
CA LEU A 25 8.12 -5.46 -7.60
C LEU A 25 7.92 -6.94 -7.92
N ARG A 26 7.47 -7.75 -6.94
CA ARG A 26 7.29 -9.20 -7.07
C ARG A 26 6.00 -9.72 -6.43
N PRO A 27 4.83 -9.29 -6.91
CA PRO A 27 3.53 -9.70 -6.34
C PRO A 27 3.22 -11.19 -6.51
N ASN A 28 4.05 -11.93 -7.24
CA ASN A 28 3.82 -13.31 -7.63
C ASN A 28 4.47 -14.36 -6.71
N GLU A 29 5.39 -13.95 -5.83
CA GLU A 29 6.02 -14.87 -4.88
C GLU A 29 5.05 -15.27 -3.74
N ASN A 30 4.02 -14.47 -3.46
CA ASN A 30 3.16 -14.65 -2.29
C ASN A 30 1.71 -14.17 -2.51
N VAL A 31 1.06 -14.66 -3.58
CA VAL A 31 -0.25 -14.18 -4.07
C VAL A 31 -1.35 -14.10 -2.99
N HIS A 32 -1.38 -15.05 -2.05
CA HIS A 32 -2.34 -15.04 -0.93
C HIS A 32 -2.10 -13.90 0.07
N PHE A 33 -0.83 -13.57 0.34
CA PHE A 33 -0.45 -12.43 1.16
C PHE A 33 -0.80 -11.11 0.45
N PHE A 34 -0.52 -11.02 -0.84
CA PHE A 34 -0.81 -9.82 -1.62
C PHE A 34 -2.30 -9.59 -1.83
N ASN A 35 -3.14 -10.63 -1.90
CA ASN A 35 -4.59 -10.44 -1.92
C ASN A 35 -5.14 -9.74 -0.66
N LYS A 36 -4.43 -9.82 0.48
CA LYS A 36 -4.74 -9.01 1.67
C LYS A 36 -4.29 -7.57 1.47
N PHE A 37 -3.09 -7.35 0.90
CA PHE A 37 -2.58 -6.01 0.54
C PHE A 37 -3.52 -5.25 -0.40
N PHE A 38 -3.97 -5.87 -1.50
CA PHE A 38 -4.80 -5.25 -2.53
C PHE A 38 -6.14 -4.71 -2.03
N ARG A 39 -6.57 -5.15 -0.84
CA ARG A 39 -7.83 -4.74 -0.22
C ARG A 39 -7.64 -3.67 0.87
N LYS A 40 -6.38 -3.36 1.23
CA LYS A 40 -6.08 -2.35 2.23
C LYS A 40 -6.07 -0.96 1.61
N HIS A 41 -6.44 0.00 2.44
CA HIS A 41 -6.36 1.43 2.16
C HIS A 41 -5.77 2.12 3.37
N VAL A 42 -5.14 3.26 3.15
CA VAL A 42 -4.85 4.22 4.21
C VAL A 42 -6.05 5.18 4.33
N ASP A 43 -6.40 5.60 5.54
CA ASP A 43 -7.58 6.47 5.72
C ASP A 43 -7.37 7.85 5.12
N PHE A 44 -6.16 8.40 5.25
CA PHE A 44 -5.73 9.58 4.50
C PHE A 44 -4.30 9.44 4.00
N LEU A 45 -4.07 9.89 2.78
CA LEU A 45 -2.74 10.15 2.25
C LEU A 45 -2.56 11.66 2.14
N LEU A 46 -1.49 12.18 2.76
CA LEU A 46 -1.10 13.58 2.61
C LEU A 46 -0.02 13.65 1.53
N CYS A 47 -0.26 14.47 0.52
CA CYS A 47 0.66 14.67 -0.59
C CYS A 47 1.16 16.11 -0.65
N ASP A 48 2.39 16.29 -1.14
CA ASP A 48 2.90 17.62 -1.49
C ASP A 48 2.03 18.21 -2.63
N PRO A 49 1.56 19.46 -2.49
CA PRO A 49 0.62 20.05 -3.44
C PRO A 49 1.21 20.36 -4.83
N LYS A 50 2.54 20.38 -4.98
CA LYS A 50 3.19 20.72 -6.26
C LYS A 50 3.32 19.53 -7.19
N ASN A 51 3.65 18.36 -6.65
CA ASN A 51 3.98 17.17 -7.42
C ASN A 51 3.16 15.93 -7.02
N PHE A 52 2.23 16.07 -6.06
CA PHE A 52 1.43 15.00 -5.50
C PHE A 52 2.24 13.85 -4.90
N THR A 53 3.50 14.07 -4.52
CA THR A 53 4.30 13.02 -3.89
C THR A 53 3.77 12.71 -2.48
N PRO A 54 3.54 11.42 -2.15
CA PRO A 54 3.15 11.02 -0.81
C PRO A 54 4.13 11.51 0.24
N THR A 55 3.63 12.20 1.27
CA THR A 55 4.43 12.73 2.39
C THR A 55 4.06 12.08 3.71
N PHE A 56 2.79 11.72 3.93
CA PHE A 56 2.37 10.97 5.11
C PHE A 56 1.24 10.01 4.77
N GLY A 57 1.27 8.81 5.35
CA GLY A 57 0.09 7.97 5.53
C GLY A 57 -0.56 8.26 6.89
N VAL A 58 -1.88 8.21 6.98
CA VAL A 58 -2.63 8.39 8.23
C VAL A 58 -3.67 7.28 8.38
N GLU A 59 -3.63 6.56 9.50
CA GLU A 59 -4.64 5.57 9.89
C GLU A 59 -5.41 6.02 11.13
N ILE A 60 -6.73 5.90 11.09
CA ILE A 60 -7.60 6.12 12.23
C ILE A 60 -7.77 4.79 12.96
N VAL A 61 -7.15 4.68 14.14
CA VAL A 61 -7.21 3.47 14.95
C VAL A 61 -8.31 3.57 16.00
N ARG A 62 -9.11 2.51 16.17
CA ARG A 62 -9.98 2.39 17.33
C ARG A 62 -9.17 1.79 18.48
N PRO A 63 -9.37 2.21 19.73
CA PRO A 63 -8.79 1.50 20.86
C PRO A 63 -9.36 0.07 20.89
N VAL A 64 -8.50 -0.93 20.65
CA VAL A 64 -8.87 -2.36 20.66
C VAL A 64 -8.44 -2.99 21.99
N SER A 65 -9.27 -3.85 22.55
CA SER A 65 -8.88 -4.74 23.65
C SER A 65 -7.78 -5.72 23.18
N LYS A 66 -6.88 -6.10 24.09
CA LYS A 66 -5.50 -6.61 23.90
C LYS A 66 -5.22 -7.77 22.90
N ASP A 67 -6.19 -8.39 22.25
CA ASP A 67 -6.02 -9.74 21.68
C ASP A 67 -6.12 -9.93 20.16
N SER A 68 -6.27 -8.89 19.32
CA SER A 68 -6.54 -9.14 17.88
C SER A 68 -5.86 -8.28 16.80
N THR A 69 -4.93 -7.37 17.11
CA THR A 69 -4.44 -6.39 16.10
C THR A 69 -2.98 -6.55 15.62
N ARG A 70 -2.19 -7.48 16.18
CA ARG A 70 -0.72 -7.43 16.06
C ARG A 70 -0.11 -7.65 14.66
N GLU A 71 -0.76 -8.39 13.76
CA GLU A 71 -0.15 -8.71 12.44
C GLU A 71 -0.44 -7.68 11.35
N VAL A 72 -1.56 -6.95 11.44
CA VAL A 72 -2.00 -6.03 10.38
C VAL A 72 -1.30 -4.68 10.50
N ASP A 73 -1.13 -4.18 11.73
CA ASP A 73 -0.46 -2.91 12.06
C ASP A 73 1.03 -2.97 11.68
N LYS A 74 1.71 -4.08 12.02
CA LYS A 74 3.14 -4.25 11.75
C LYS A 74 3.46 -4.20 10.26
N PHE A 75 2.62 -4.80 9.43
CA PHE A 75 2.80 -4.79 7.98
C PHE A 75 2.71 -3.38 7.39
N MET A 76 1.73 -2.58 7.85
CA MET A 76 1.57 -1.20 7.37
C MET A 76 2.77 -0.35 7.78
N GLU A 77 3.22 -0.49 9.03
CA GLU A 77 4.43 0.20 9.51
C GLU A 77 5.67 -0.16 8.68
N GLU A 78 5.92 -1.44 8.43
CA GLU A 78 7.06 -1.91 7.62
C GLU A 78 6.99 -1.37 6.19
N LEU A 79 5.84 -1.48 5.52
CA LEU A 79 5.63 -1.01 4.16
C LEU A 79 5.92 0.49 3.99
N PHE A 80 5.35 1.31 4.87
CA PHE A 80 5.52 2.76 4.83
C PHE A 80 6.96 3.17 5.18
N THR A 81 7.57 2.47 6.14
CA THR A 81 8.97 2.66 6.50
C THR A 81 9.92 2.34 5.34
N ASP A 82 9.71 1.22 4.65
CA ASP A 82 10.51 0.80 3.49
C ASP A 82 10.41 1.79 2.34
N ALA A 83 9.25 2.41 2.16
CA ALA A 83 9.04 3.47 1.18
C ALA A 83 9.55 4.84 1.62
N GLY A 84 10.01 4.99 2.88
CA GLY A 84 10.44 6.27 3.44
C GLY A 84 9.30 7.27 3.67
N ILE A 85 8.05 6.79 3.78
CA ILE A 85 6.86 7.63 4.00
C ILE A 85 6.38 7.44 5.45
N PRO A 86 6.33 8.49 6.29
CA PRO A 86 5.85 8.35 7.65
C PRO A 86 4.38 7.94 7.75
N LEU A 87 4.11 6.92 8.57
CA LEU A 87 2.76 6.46 8.91
C LEU A 87 2.35 6.98 10.29
N VAL A 88 1.25 7.72 10.35
CA VAL A 88 0.70 8.33 11.57
C VAL A 88 -0.57 7.59 11.99
N HIS A 89 -0.61 7.10 13.23
CA HIS A 89 -1.81 6.49 13.80
C HIS A 89 -2.52 7.50 14.71
N ILE A 90 -3.78 7.80 14.39
CA ILE A 90 -4.61 8.73 15.16
C ILE A 90 -5.75 7.95 15.80
N SER A 91 -5.83 7.97 17.13
CA SER A 91 -6.92 7.33 17.87
C SER A 91 -8.26 7.98 17.54
N SER A 92 -9.28 7.18 17.20
CA SER A 92 -10.64 7.63 16.93
C SER A 92 -11.28 8.23 18.19
N ASN A 93 -11.18 9.55 18.34
CA ASN A 93 -11.75 10.32 19.45
C ASN A 93 -12.79 11.34 18.96
N GLU A 94 -13.71 11.74 19.84
CA GLU A 94 -14.71 12.79 19.54
C GLU A 94 -14.10 14.19 19.46
N LYS A 95 -12.99 14.40 20.18
CA LYS A 95 -12.24 15.65 20.21
C LYS A 95 -10.76 15.36 20.10
N TYR A 96 -10.06 16.29 19.47
CA TYR A 96 -8.63 16.22 19.26
C TYR A 96 -8.01 17.56 19.64
N ASP A 97 -6.87 17.52 20.30
CA ASP A 97 -6.03 18.70 20.52
C ASP A 97 -5.03 18.84 19.37
N ALA A 98 -4.80 20.07 18.92
CA ALA A 98 -3.89 20.34 17.82
C ALA A 98 -2.43 19.98 18.17
N GLY A 99 -2.02 20.22 19.42
CA GLY A 99 -0.69 19.87 19.92
C GLY A 99 -0.45 18.37 19.92
N ASP A 100 -1.42 17.58 20.36
CA ASP A 100 -1.35 16.12 20.33
C ASP A 100 -1.20 15.59 18.90
N ILE A 101 -1.99 16.10 17.96
CA ILE A 101 -1.87 15.71 16.54
C ILE A 101 -0.50 16.09 16.00
N ILE A 102 -0.02 17.31 16.23
CA ILE A 102 1.31 17.74 15.77
C ILE A 102 2.41 16.83 16.31
N ALA A 103 2.34 16.46 17.60
CA ALA A 103 3.31 15.57 18.23
C ALA A 103 3.35 14.19 17.56
N LEU A 104 2.19 13.63 17.18
CA LEU A 104 2.13 12.36 16.44
C LEU A 104 2.86 12.42 15.09
N PHE A 105 2.67 13.51 14.34
CA PHE A 105 3.37 13.71 13.06
C PHE A 105 4.89 13.86 13.24
N GLN A 106 5.32 14.62 14.26
CA GLN A 106 6.75 14.78 14.57
C GLN A 106 7.40 13.46 14.94
N LEU A 107 6.74 12.63 15.75
CA LEU A 107 7.21 11.30 16.11
C LEU A 107 7.34 10.38 14.88
N ALA A 108 6.38 10.44 13.95
CA ALA A 108 6.43 9.64 12.73
C ALA A 108 7.63 10.03 11.84
N VAL A 109 7.93 11.33 11.69
CA VAL A 109 9.11 11.80 10.94
C VAL A 109 10.41 11.33 11.62
N ALA A 110 10.49 11.42 12.95
CA ALA A 110 11.67 11.00 13.69
C ALA A 110 11.97 9.49 13.53
N LYS A 111 10.93 8.64 13.41
CA LYS A 111 11.10 7.20 13.17
C LYS A 111 11.78 6.89 11.82
N ILE A 112 11.56 7.71 10.79
CA ILE A 112 12.11 7.48 9.44
C ILE A 112 13.48 8.11 9.24
N GLY A 113 13.81 9.18 9.97
CA GLY A 113 15.14 9.80 9.91
C GLY A 113 16.31 8.85 10.23
N GLY A 114 16.04 7.66 10.76
CA GLY A 114 17.03 6.61 11.03
C GLY A 114 17.14 5.50 9.97
N THR A 115 16.26 5.43 8.97
CA THR A 115 16.26 4.36 7.96
C THR A 115 16.89 4.84 6.65
N SER A 116 18.11 4.37 6.35
CA SER A 116 18.75 4.62 5.06
C SER A 116 17.96 3.90 3.97
N SER A 117 17.46 4.66 3.00
CA SER A 117 16.72 4.18 1.84
C SER A 117 17.42 2.99 1.19
N LEU A 118 16.85 1.78 1.31
CA LEU A 118 17.33 0.63 0.56
C LEU A 118 16.96 0.84 -0.91
N ARG A 119 17.94 1.28 -1.69
CA ARG A 119 17.84 1.21 -3.15
C ARG A 119 17.79 -0.26 -3.52
N ILE A 120 16.61 -0.73 -3.96
CA ILE A 120 16.49 -2.05 -4.55
C ILE A 120 17.08 -1.95 -5.97
N ASP A 121 18.26 -2.53 -6.17
CA ASP A 121 18.76 -2.85 -7.51
C ASP A 121 17.74 -3.79 -8.17
N LEU A 122 17.03 -3.26 -9.16
CA LEU A 122 15.90 -3.94 -9.81
C LEU A 122 16.42 -5.08 -10.71
N PRO A 123 16.17 -6.36 -10.41
CA PRO A 123 16.44 -7.43 -11.35
C PRO A 123 15.34 -7.48 -12.43
N SER A 124 15.72 -7.82 -13.66
CA SER A 124 14.95 -7.65 -14.90
C SER A 124 13.75 -8.58 -15.12
N ASP A 125 13.16 -9.15 -14.07
CA ASP A 125 12.00 -10.04 -14.17
C ASP A 125 10.71 -9.28 -13.88
N THR A 126 10.41 -8.28 -14.71
CA THR A 126 9.21 -7.46 -14.55
C THR A 126 7.96 -8.21 -14.97
N VAL A 127 7.02 -8.35 -14.04
CA VAL A 127 5.67 -8.88 -14.29
C VAL A 127 4.91 -7.89 -15.18
N PRO A 128 4.32 -8.33 -16.31
CA PRO A 128 3.59 -7.42 -17.18
C PRO A 128 2.27 -6.97 -16.56
N ASN A 129 1.86 -5.75 -16.89
CA ASN A 129 0.49 -5.29 -16.66
C ASN A 129 -0.47 -5.99 -17.65
N CYS A 130 -1.73 -6.14 -17.24
CA CYS A 130 -2.77 -6.77 -18.05
C CYS A 130 -2.98 -5.97 -19.35
N PRO A 131 -2.86 -6.61 -20.52
CA PRO A 131 -3.03 -5.91 -21.80
C PRO A 131 -4.47 -5.46 -22.07
N VAL A 132 -5.43 -5.97 -21.29
CA VAL A 132 -6.87 -5.67 -21.47
C VAL A 132 -7.32 -4.48 -20.64
N CYS A 133 -6.86 -4.36 -19.39
CA CYS A 133 -7.38 -3.36 -18.45
C CYS A 133 -6.28 -2.57 -17.71
N GLY A 134 -5.01 -2.82 -18.01
CA GLY A 134 -3.87 -2.17 -17.36
C GLY A 134 -3.59 -2.61 -15.92
N LYS A 135 -4.52 -3.32 -15.27
CA LYS A 135 -4.33 -3.86 -13.90
C LYS A 135 -3.25 -4.93 -13.89
N MET A 136 -2.65 -5.20 -12.75
CA MET A 136 -1.62 -6.22 -12.64
C MET A 136 -2.06 -7.64 -13.04
N MET A 137 -1.08 -8.49 -13.34
CA MET A 137 -1.28 -9.91 -13.60
C MET A 137 -0.67 -10.78 -12.49
N VAL A 138 -1.26 -11.94 -12.27
CA VAL A 138 -0.82 -12.94 -11.29
C VAL A 138 -0.39 -14.23 -11.97
N LEU A 139 0.66 -14.87 -11.44
CA LEU A 139 1.13 -16.18 -11.91
C LEU A 139 0.09 -17.26 -11.63
N ARG A 140 -0.42 -17.88 -12.69
CA ARG A 140 -1.40 -18.97 -12.64
C ARG A 140 -0.82 -20.20 -13.35
N MET A 141 -1.44 -21.35 -13.11
CA MET A 141 -1.07 -22.61 -13.74
C MET A 141 -2.31 -23.21 -14.40
N HIS A 142 -2.16 -23.71 -15.62
CA HIS A 142 -3.21 -24.51 -16.24
C HIS A 142 -3.39 -25.81 -15.45
N ARG A 143 -4.60 -26.04 -14.93
CA ARG A 143 -4.91 -27.24 -14.13
C ARG A 143 -5.29 -28.46 -14.97
N THR A 144 -5.76 -28.24 -16.19
CA THR A 144 -6.31 -29.27 -17.07
C THR A 144 -6.00 -28.93 -18.53
N GLY A 145 -6.06 -29.94 -19.41
CA GLY A 145 -5.81 -29.81 -20.84
C GLY A 145 -4.34 -29.97 -21.25
N GLU A 146 -4.06 -29.73 -22.52
CA GLU A 146 -2.75 -29.95 -23.15
C GLU A 146 -1.62 -29.08 -22.58
N ARG A 147 -1.97 -27.92 -22.02
CA ARG A 147 -1.03 -27.02 -21.33
C ARG A 147 -0.96 -27.25 -19.82
N SER A 148 -1.57 -28.31 -19.30
CA SER A 148 -1.58 -28.59 -17.86
C SER A 148 -0.17 -28.56 -17.27
N GLY A 149 -0.03 -27.91 -16.11
CA GLY A 149 1.26 -27.68 -15.44
C GLY A 149 2.04 -26.46 -15.94
N LYS A 150 1.73 -25.90 -17.13
CA LYS A 150 2.38 -24.68 -17.60
C LYS A 150 1.84 -23.45 -16.87
N LYS A 151 2.75 -22.53 -16.57
CA LYS A 151 2.43 -21.25 -15.93
C LYS A 151 2.10 -20.19 -16.97
N TYR A 152 1.27 -19.23 -16.57
CA TYR A 152 0.95 -18.04 -17.36
C TYR A 152 0.63 -16.88 -16.42
N TYR A 153 0.73 -15.65 -16.90
CA TYR A 153 0.22 -14.48 -16.19
C TYR A 153 -1.26 -14.30 -16.54
N GLY A 154 -2.15 -14.27 -15.54
CA GLY A 154 -3.57 -13.98 -15.73
C GLY A 154 -3.98 -12.74 -14.95
N CYS A 155 -4.91 -11.94 -15.46
CA CYS A 155 -5.38 -10.74 -14.78
C CYS A 155 -5.87 -11.04 -13.35
N MET A 156 -5.53 -10.19 -12.38
CA MET A 156 -5.99 -10.32 -11.00
C MET A 156 -7.52 -10.32 -10.89
N ASP A 157 -8.20 -9.61 -11.80
CA ASP A 157 -9.65 -9.45 -11.80
C ASP A 157 -10.41 -10.57 -12.52
N SER A 158 -9.73 -11.64 -12.95
CA SER A 158 -10.38 -12.82 -13.49
C SER A 158 -11.38 -13.43 -12.47
N PRO A 159 -12.61 -13.80 -12.88
CA PRO A 159 -13.08 -13.94 -14.26
C PRO A 159 -13.66 -12.67 -14.90
N ARG A 160 -13.76 -11.54 -14.17
CA ARG A 160 -14.30 -10.28 -14.69
C ARG A 160 -13.42 -9.65 -15.78
N CYS A 161 -12.13 -9.98 -15.77
CA CYS A 161 -11.20 -9.63 -16.85
C CYS A 161 -10.52 -10.90 -17.37
N ALA A 162 -10.53 -11.07 -18.70
CA ALA A 162 -9.99 -12.23 -19.39
C ALA A 162 -8.52 -12.06 -19.84
N GLY A 163 -7.82 -11.02 -19.39
CA GLY A 163 -6.44 -10.76 -19.80
C GLY A 163 -5.49 -11.88 -19.37
N VAL A 164 -4.69 -12.37 -20.32
CA VAL A 164 -3.72 -13.45 -20.14
C VAL A 164 -2.45 -13.12 -20.94
N VAL A 165 -1.28 -13.39 -20.37
CA VAL A 165 0.03 -13.25 -21.02
C VAL A 165 0.78 -14.57 -20.78
N PRO A 166 1.26 -15.23 -21.85
CA PRO A 166 2.05 -16.45 -21.72
C PRO A 166 3.39 -16.17 -21.02
N ILE A 167 3.92 -17.19 -20.36
CA ILE A 167 5.29 -17.20 -19.86
C ILE A 167 6.04 -18.15 -20.78
N ASP A 168 7.07 -17.64 -21.45
CA ASP A 168 7.97 -18.44 -22.29
C ASP A 168 8.86 -19.34 -21.43
#